data_AF-A0AAV2YZ40-F1
#
_entry.id   AF-A0AAV2YZ40-F1
#
_cell.length_a   1.000
_cell.length_b   1.000
_cell.length_c   1.000
_cell.angle_alpha   90.00
_cell.angle_beta   90.00
_cell.angle_gamma   90.00
#
_symmetry.space_group_name_H-M   'P 1'
#
loop_
_entity.id
_entity.type
_entity.pdbx_description
1 polymer ?
#
loop_
_entity_poly.entity_id
_entity_poly.type
_entity_poly.pdbx_seq_one_letter_code
_entity_poly.pdbx_strand_id
1 'polypeptide(L)'
;MKLAVVVCVLGSVALQGCAFEEYVDLIPNGGNVKGVMAVGHVNPYGDGPRNKFGKAFGNADATWTTALCQADSDGDSQTNGEELGDPCCVWTHGGDSLLERSTGLSNPGDSKSKSNGTISCPYLDPFRRWVHNAKGSQNS
;
A
#
# COMPACT_ATOMS: atom_id res chain seq x y z
N MET A 1 36.02 22.03 -52.43
CA MET A 1 35.60 21.11 -51.35
C MET A 1 35.92 21.78 -50.01
N LYS A 2 34.91 22.08 -49.19
CA LYS A 2 35.10 22.56 -47.80
C LYS A 2 34.47 21.50 -46.90
N LEU A 3 35.29 20.80 -46.12
CA LEU A 3 34.81 19.87 -45.10
C LEU A 3 34.22 20.69 -43.94
N ALA A 4 32.94 20.51 -43.66
CA ALA A 4 32.32 20.93 -42.42
C ALA A 4 32.32 19.73 -41.47
N VAL A 5 33.09 19.82 -40.39
CA VAL A 5 33.07 18.84 -39.31
C VAL A 5 31.82 19.12 -38.47
N VAL A 6 30.87 18.20 -38.51
CA VAL A 6 29.69 18.21 -37.63
C VAL A 6 30.06 17.42 -36.38
N VAL A 7 30.26 18.13 -35.27
CA VAL A 7 30.36 17.50 -33.94
C VAL A 7 28.98 17.62 -33.29
N CYS A 8 28.18 16.55 -33.38
CA CYS A 8 26.98 16.40 -32.56
C CYS A 8 27.38 15.83 -31.20
N VAL A 9 27.62 16.70 -30.21
CA VAL A 9 27.68 16.28 -28.82
C VAL A 9 26.24 16.09 -28.34
N LEU A 10 25.75 14.85 -28.40
CA LEU A 10 24.48 14.47 -27.78
C LEU A 10 24.71 14.32 -26.28
N GLY A 11 24.55 15.42 -25.55
CA GLY A 11 24.55 15.42 -24.08
C GLY A 11 23.32 14.68 -23.56
N SER A 12 23.57 13.63 -22.78
CA SER A 12 22.56 12.75 -22.19
C SER A 12 21.51 13.53 -21.40
N VAL A 13 20.24 13.47 -21.81
CA VAL A 13 19.13 13.93 -20.99
C VAL A 13 18.99 12.93 -19.84
N ALA A 14 19.46 13.30 -18.65
CA ALA A 14 19.17 12.53 -17.45
C ALA A 14 17.67 12.65 -17.18
N LEU A 15 16.92 11.60 -17.52
CA LEU A 15 15.57 11.38 -17.01
C LEU A 15 15.70 11.20 -15.49
N GLN A 16 15.59 12.29 -14.74
CA GLN A 16 15.20 12.19 -13.34
C GLN A 16 13.76 11.68 -13.35
N GLY A 17 13.59 10.37 -13.14
CA GLY A 17 12.29 9.82 -12.83
C GLY A 17 11.81 10.48 -11.55
N CYS A 18 10.68 11.19 -11.62
CA CYS A 18 9.99 11.63 -10.42
C CYS A 18 9.82 10.39 -9.55
N ALA A 19 10.32 10.45 -8.31
CA ALA A 19 10.02 9.42 -7.32
C ALA A 19 8.49 9.30 -7.29
N PHE A 20 7.97 8.10 -7.60
CA PHE A 20 6.54 7.88 -7.81
C PHE A 20 5.79 7.90 -6.47
N GLU A 21 5.61 9.11 -5.90
CA GLU A 21 4.67 9.34 -4.79
C GLU A 21 3.27 8.80 -5.15
N GLU A 22 2.90 8.83 -6.43
CA GLU A 22 1.63 8.31 -6.95
C GLU A 22 1.36 6.84 -6.59
N TYR A 23 2.37 5.96 -6.52
CA TYR A 23 2.13 4.54 -6.17
C TYR A 23 1.79 4.35 -4.68
N VAL A 24 2.23 5.27 -3.82
CA VAL A 24 1.91 5.24 -2.39
C VAL A 24 0.43 5.54 -2.15
N ASP A 25 -0.17 6.38 -2.99
CA ASP A 25 -1.59 6.71 -2.95
C ASP A 25 -2.49 5.60 -3.50
N LEU A 26 -1.96 4.71 -4.33
CA LEU A 26 -2.70 3.59 -4.95
C LEU A 26 -2.90 2.38 -4.02
N ILE A 27 -2.40 2.43 -2.79
CA ILE A 27 -2.56 1.38 -1.79
C ILE A 27 -3.09 1.97 -0.48
N PRO A 28 -3.88 1.21 0.31
CA PRO A 28 -4.38 1.69 1.58
C PRO A 28 -3.23 2.05 2.53
N ASN A 29 -3.32 3.19 3.19
CA ASN A 29 -2.34 3.65 4.18
C ASN A 29 -0.86 3.65 3.71
N GLY A 30 -0.57 3.74 2.41
CA GLY A 30 0.80 3.62 1.90
C GLY A 30 1.79 4.59 2.55
N GLY A 31 1.35 5.81 2.88
CA GLY A 31 2.17 6.83 3.54
C GLY A 31 2.18 6.76 5.07
N ASN A 32 1.40 5.86 5.68
CA ASN A 32 1.17 5.82 7.13
C ASN A 32 1.97 4.72 7.84
N VAL A 33 2.71 3.89 7.10
CA VAL A 33 3.56 2.84 7.69
C VAL A 33 4.77 3.47 8.37
N LYS A 34 4.89 3.31 9.70
CA LYS A 34 5.92 3.98 10.49
C LYS A 34 7.34 3.60 10.03
N GLY A 35 8.12 4.59 9.64
CA GLY A 35 9.51 4.40 9.21
C GLY A 35 9.67 3.83 7.80
N VAL A 36 8.57 3.70 7.04
CA VAL A 36 8.56 3.22 5.66
C VAL A 36 7.80 4.22 4.80
N MET A 37 8.52 5.04 4.04
CA MET A 37 7.95 6.03 3.12
C MET A 37 7.61 5.41 1.75
N ALA A 38 8.23 4.27 1.42
CA ALA A 38 8.04 3.58 0.15
C ALA A 38 7.77 2.08 0.37
N VAL A 39 6.51 1.73 0.66
CA VAL A 39 6.05 0.37 1.01
C VAL A 39 6.37 -0.69 -0.06
N GLY A 40 6.53 -0.31 -1.32
CA GLY A 40 6.90 -1.23 -2.41
C GLY A 40 8.41 -1.49 -2.59
N HIS A 41 9.27 -0.82 -1.83
CA HIS A 41 10.72 -0.84 -2.03
C HIS A 41 11.47 -1.60 -0.93
N VAL A 42 12.65 -2.12 -1.27
CA VAL A 42 13.58 -2.69 -0.27
C VAL A 42 14.17 -1.58 0.59
N ASN A 43 14.51 -0.44 -0.01
CA ASN A 43 14.85 0.76 0.74
C ASN A 43 13.56 1.44 1.21
N PRO A 44 13.33 1.59 2.52
CA PRO A 44 12.10 2.19 3.04
C PRO A 44 11.91 3.66 2.64
N TYR A 45 12.96 4.33 2.18
CA TYR A 45 12.90 5.71 1.67
C TYR A 45 12.68 5.81 0.16
N GLY A 46 12.51 4.68 -0.53
CA GLY A 46 12.32 4.62 -1.99
C GLY A 46 13.58 4.28 -2.76
N ASP A 47 13.50 4.37 -4.09
CA ASP A 47 14.54 3.96 -5.04
C ASP A 47 14.95 2.48 -4.97
N GLY A 48 15.71 2.06 -5.97
CA GLY A 48 16.28 0.72 -6.03
C GLY A 48 15.24 -0.39 -6.19
N PRO A 49 15.59 -1.63 -5.81
CA PRO A 49 14.75 -2.80 -6.05
C PRO A 49 13.42 -2.76 -5.29
N ARG A 50 12.38 -3.29 -5.94
CA ARG A 50 11.09 -3.58 -5.29
C ARG A 50 11.21 -4.77 -4.36
N ASN A 51 10.55 -4.70 -3.21
CA ASN A 51 10.38 -5.84 -2.30
C ASN A 51 9.34 -6.84 -2.86
N LYS A 52 9.00 -7.89 -2.09
CA LYS A 52 8.05 -8.91 -2.58
C LYS A 52 6.66 -8.31 -2.85
N PHE A 53 6.15 -7.47 -1.95
CA PHE A 53 4.90 -6.73 -2.13
C PHE A 53 4.93 -5.83 -3.37
N GLY A 54 5.95 -4.99 -3.54
CA GLY A 54 6.04 -4.08 -4.70
C GLY A 54 6.13 -4.80 -6.05
N LYS A 55 6.69 -6.02 -6.07
CA LYS A 55 6.63 -6.89 -7.26
C LYS A 55 5.21 -7.41 -7.50
N ALA A 56 4.54 -7.90 -6.45
CA ALA A 56 3.15 -8.36 -6.54
C ALA A 56 2.19 -7.24 -6.98
N PHE A 57 2.33 -6.04 -6.40
CA PHE A 57 1.57 -4.86 -6.77
C PHE A 57 1.81 -4.45 -8.23
N GLY A 58 3.06 -4.46 -8.69
CA GLY A 58 3.36 -4.19 -10.09
C GLY A 58 2.88 -5.28 -11.06
N ASN A 59 2.81 -6.55 -10.63
CA ASN A 59 2.19 -7.63 -11.41
C ASN A 59 0.65 -7.52 -11.46
N ALA A 60 0.06 -6.80 -10.52
CA ALA A 60 -1.35 -6.42 -10.52
C ALA A 60 -1.57 -5.07 -11.22
N ASP A 61 -0.66 -4.66 -12.12
CA ASP A 61 -0.70 -3.39 -12.86
C ASP A 61 -0.92 -2.17 -11.95
N ALA A 62 -0.27 -2.17 -10.78
CA ALA A 62 -0.38 -1.13 -9.76
C ALA A 62 -1.83 -0.89 -9.28
N THR A 63 -2.63 -1.96 -9.22
CA THR A 63 -4.01 -1.93 -8.74
C THR A 63 -4.13 -2.66 -7.41
N TRP A 64 -4.80 -2.04 -6.43
CA TRP A 64 -5.21 -2.68 -5.18
C TRP A 64 -6.37 -3.66 -5.44
N THR A 65 -6.06 -4.82 -6.00
CA THR A 65 -7.06 -5.87 -6.27
C THR A 65 -7.36 -6.66 -5.00
N THR A 66 -8.54 -7.30 -4.93
CA THR A 66 -8.87 -8.23 -3.83
C THR A 66 -7.85 -9.35 -3.72
N ALA A 67 -7.35 -9.88 -4.84
CA ALA A 67 -6.34 -10.94 -4.84
C ALA A 67 -5.00 -10.47 -4.24
N LEU A 68 -4.58 -9.24 -4.56
CA LEU A 68 -3.40 -8.65 -3.95
C LEU A 68 -3.64 -8.40 -2.46
N CYS A 69 -4.77 -7.80 -2.08
CA CYS A 69 -5.10 -7.54 -0.68
C CYS A 69 -5.07 -8.82 0.18
N GLN A 70 -5.60 -9.94 -0.33
CA GLN A 70 -5.65 -11.23 0.36
C GLN A 70 -4.33 -12.02 0.31
N ALA A 71 -3.36 -11.59 -0.49
CA ALA A 71 -2.07 -12.27 -0.58
C ALA A 71 -1.19 -11.95 0.64
N ASP A 72 -0.45 -12.94 1.11
CA ASP A 72 0.69 -12.79 2.03
C ASP A 72 1.96 -12.67 1.18
N SER A 73 2.38 -11.45 0.88
CA SER A 73 3.47 -11.24 -0.08
C SER A 73 4.83 -11.62 0.49
N ASP A 74 5.05 -11.44 1.79
CA ASP A 74 6.35 -11.64 2.41
C ASP A 74 6.53 -12.98 3.13
N GLY A 75 5.44 -13.70 3.38
CA GLY A 75 5.37 -15.05 3.92
C GLY A 75 5.30 -15.09 5.44
N ASP A 76 4.78 -14.04 6.08
CA ASP A 76 4.73 -13.91 7.52
C ASP A 76 3.39 -14.33 8.15
N SER A 77 2.47 -14.87 7.34
CA SER A 77 1.10 -15.26 7.71
C SER A 77 0.15 -14.10 7.99
N GLN A 78 0.48 -12.87 7.57
CA GLN A 78 -0.47 -11.77 7.45
C GLN A 78 -0.71 -11.45 5.99
N THR A 79 -1.94 -11.10 5.66
CA THR A 79 -2.29 -10.61 4.33
C THR A 79 -1.87 -9.15 4.17
N ASN A 80 -1.59 -8.72 2.94
CA ASN A 80 -1.28 -7.33 2.63
C ASN A 80 -2.37 -6.37 3.14
N GLY A 81 -3.64 -6.78 3.06
CA GLY A 81 -4.78 -6.05 3.57
C GLY A 81 -4.80 -5.92 5.08
N GLU A 82 -4.49 -7.01 5.82
CA GLU A 82 -4.29 -6.92 7.26
C GLU A 82 -3.20 -5.89 7.54
N GLU A 83 -2.01 -6.03 6.97
CA GLU A 83 -0.88 -5.15 7.27
C GLU A 83 -1.15 -3.67 6.97
N LEU A 84 -1.78 -3.37 5.84
CA LEU A 84 -2.08 -2.02 5.37
C LEU A 84 -3.44 -1.47 5.83
N GLY A 85 -4.15 -2.18 6.72
CA GLY A 85 -5.36 -1.67 7.37
C GLY A 85 -6.64 -1.74 6.53
N ASP A 86 -6.65 -2.59 5.51
CA ASP A 86 -7.81 -3.04 4.74
C ASP A 86 -8.00 -4.58 4.87
N PRO A 87 -8.23 -5.11 6.09
CA PRO A 87 -8.33 -6.56 6.32
C PRO A 87 -9.51 -7.21 5.59
N CYS A 88 -10.44 -6.41 5.06
CA CYS A 88 -11.65 -6.87 4.39
C CYS A 88 -11.57 -6.73 2.87
N CYS A 89 -10.50 -6.14 2.36
CA CYS A 89 -10.29 -5.92 0.94
C CYS A 89 -11.41 -5.11 0.27
N VAL A 90 -11.86 -4.06 0.95
CA VAL A 90 -12.96 -3.18 0.52
C VAL A 90 -12.48 -1.77 0.15
N TRP A 91 -11.22 -1.44 0.48
CA TRP A 91 -10.65 -0.16 0.10
C TRP A 91 -10.51 -0.07 -1.42
N THR A 92 -10.84 1.10 -1.95
CA THR A 92 -10.67 1.42 -3.38
C THR A 92 -10.05 2.80 -3.51
N HIS A 93 -9.09 2.95 -4.43
CA HIS A 93 -8.45 4.23 -4.69
C HIS A 93 -9.47 5.25 -5.21
N GLY A 94 -9.50 6.43 -4.60
CA GLY A 94 -10.41 7.52 -4.97
C GLY A 94 -11.90 7.29 -4.64
N GLY A 95 -12.24 6.20 -3.96
CA GLY A 95 -13.60 5.91 -3.52
C GLY A 95 -13.92 6.40 -2.10
N ASP A 96 -15.19 6.29 -1.71
CA ASP A 96 -15.68 6.61 -0.34
C ASP A 96 -15.43 5.47 0.67
N SER A 97 -14.70 4.42 0.28
CA SER A 97 -14.41 3.28 1.15
C SER A 97 -13.63 3.73 2.39
N LEU A 98 -14.21 3.51 3.57
CA LEU A 98 -13.52 3.76 4.83
C LEU A 98 -12.44 2.70 5.03
N LEU A 99 -11.23 3.16 5.34
CA LEU A 99 -10.19 2.29 5.91
C LEU A 99 -10.64 1.80 7.29
N GLU A 100 -10.52 0.49 7.54
CA GLU A 100 -10.91 -0.09 8.83
C GLU A 100 -9.93 0.31 9.95
N ARG A 101 -8.65 0.51 9.62
CA ARG A 101 -7.65 1.05 10.55
C ARG A 101 -6.54 1.83 9.85
N SER A 102 -5.97 2.79 10.59
CA SER A 102 -4.79 3.57 10.19
C SER A 102 -3.62 3.43 11.18
N THR A 103 -3.75 2.56 12.18
CA THR A 103 -2.74 2.30 13.21
C THR A 103 -2.40 0.82 13.30
N GLY A 104 -1.23 0.51 13.87
CA GLY A 104 -0.78 -0.88 13.99
C GLY A 104 -0.45 -1.51 12.65
N LEU A 105 -0.06 -0.68 11.67
CA LEU A 105 0.31 -1.06 10.32
C LEU A 105 1.70 -1.71 10.28
N SER A 106 1.97 -2.48 9.24
CA SER A 106 3.29 -3.05 8.96
C SER A 106 3.67 -2.97 7.48
N ASN A 107 4.89 -3.41 7.15
CA ASN A 107 5.41 -3.40 5.80
C ASN A 107 5.20 -4.78 5.14
N PRO A 108 4.26 -4.93 4.19
CA PRO A 108 3.95 -6.21 3.54
C PRO A 108 5.05 -6.80 2.67
N GLY A 109 6.20 -6.13 2.56
CA GLY A 109 7.39 -6.63 1.91
C GLY A 109 8.48 -7.13 2.86
N ASP A 110 8.27 -7.06 4.18
CA ASP A 110 9.24 -7.38 5.22
C ASP A 110 8.64 -8.23 6.33
N SER A 111 8.92 -9.54 6.30
CA SER A 111 8.34 -10.54 7.20
C SER A 111 8.69 -10.36 8.70
N LYS A 112 9.53 -9.38 9.03
CA LYS A 112 9.86 -8.99 10.41
C LYS A 112 9.00 -7.83 10.91
N SER A 113 8.34 -7.12 10.00
CA SER A 113 7.42 -6.03 10.29
C SER A 113 6.03 -6.62 10.42
N LYS A 114 5.54 -6.78 11.66
CA LYS A 114 4.23 -7.38 11.91
C LYS A 114 3.21 -6.36 12.36
N SER A 115 2.00 -6.48 11.83
CA SER A 115 0.88 -5.65 12.24
C SER A 115 0.37 -6.16 13.60
N ASN A 116 -0.19 -5.27 14.41
CA ASN A 116 -0.81 -5.63 15.69
C ASN A 116 -2.27 -5.14 15.78
N GLY A 117 -2.83 -4.72 14.65
CA GLY A 117 -4.21 -4.29 14.55
C GLY A 117 -5.16 -5.48 14.67
N THR A 118 -6.31 -5.27 15.33
CA THR A 118 -7.37 -6.28 15.39
C THR A 118 -7.96 -6.47 13.99
N ILE A 119 -8.08 -7.72 13.55
CA ILE A 119 -8.82 -8.09 12.34
C ILE A 119 -10.31 -7.91 12.66
N SER A 120 -10.91 -6.87 12.10
CA SER A 120 -12.35 -6.60 12.24
C SER A 120 -12.90 -6.23 10.88
N CYS A 121 -13.88 -7.00 10.42
CA CYS A 121 -14.63 -6.73 9.20
C CYS A 121 -16.10 -6.44 9.52
N PRO A 122 -16.39 -5.27 10.12
CA PRO A 122 -17.74 -4.92 10.54
C PRO A 122 -18.70 -4.78 9.34
N TYR A 123 -18.19 -4.47 8.15
CA TYR A 123 -19.00 -4.38 6.92
C TYR A 123 -19.38 -5.72 6.28
N LEU A 124 -18.78 -6.84 6.73
CA LEU A 124 -19.17 -8.19 6.32
C LEU A 124 -20.10 -8.87 7.33
N ASP A 125 -20.37 -8.25 8.48
CA ASP A 125 -21.36 -8.70 9.45
C ASP A 125 -22.59 -7.78 9.45
N PRO A 126 -23.64 -8.07 8.66
CA PRO A 126 -24.86 -7.27 8.64
C PRO A 126 -25.57 -7.19 10.01
N PHE A 127 -25.20 -7.99 11.01
CA PHE A 127 -25.82 -7.99 12.33
C PHE A 127 -25.11 -7.12 13.38
N ARG A 128 -23.86 -6.69 13.17
CA ARG A 128 -23.10 -5.92 14.18
C ARG A 128 -23.43 -4.43 14.25
N ARG A 129 -24.08 -3.86 13.22
CA ARG A 129 -24.48 -2.44 13.22
C ARG A 129 -25.55 -2.12 14.29
N TRP A 130 -26.30 -3.11 14.76
CA TRP A 130 -27.32 -2.93 15.81
C TRP A 130 -26.82 -3.09 17.25
N VAL A 131 -25.67 -3.76 17.47
CA VAL A 131 -25.21 -4.08 18.83
C VAL A 131 -24.51 -2.90 19.50
N HIS A 132 -23.85 -2.00 18.75
CA HIS A 132 -23.20 -0.81 19.31
C HIS A 132 -24.19 0.31 19.69
N ASN A 133 -25.38 0.36 19.08
CA ASN A 133 -26.43 1.33 19.46
C ASN A 133 -27.33 0.85 20.62
N ALA A 134 -27.21 -0.40 21.06
CA ALA A 134 -28.04 -0.96 22.13
C ALA A 134 -27.44 -0.79 23.55
N LYS A 135 -26.20 -0.30 23.69
CA LYS A 135 -25.56 -0.12 25.01
C LYS A 135 -25.69 1.30 25.59
N GLY A 136 -26.57 2.14 25.04
CA GLY A 136 -26.75 3.54 25.43
C GLY A 136 -28.00 3.87 26.27
N SER A 137 -28.80 2.90 26.73
CA SER A 137 -30.03 3.19 27.49
C SER A 137 -30.25 2.23 28.65
N GLN A 138 -29.36 2.26 29.64
CA GLN A 138 -29.64 1.81 31.01
C GLN A 138 -28.85 2.68 31.99
N ASN A 139 -29.27 3.94 32.17
CA ASN A 139 -29.06 4.70 33.41
C ASN A 139 -29.85 6.03 33.38
N SER A 140 -31.14 5.96 33.70
CA SER A 140 -31.92 6.86 34.58
C SER A 140 -33.40 6.50 34.50
#